data_AF-A0A0B1SSW7-F1
#
_entry.id   AF-A0A0B1SSW7-F1
#
_cell.length_a   1.000
_cell.length_b   1.000
_cell.length_c   1.000
_cell.angle_alpha   90.00
_cell.angle_beta   90.00
_cell.angle_gamma   90.00
#
_symmetry.space_group_name_H-M   'P 1'
#
loop_
_entity.id
_entity.type
_entity.pdbx_description
1 polymer ?
#
loop_
_entity_poly.entity_id
_entity_poly.type
_entity_poly.pdbx_seq_one_letter_code
_entity_poly.pdbx_strand_id
1 'polypeptide(L)'
;MSRENSHHSHYRPYHNHHKRRQHGGGGGGRRIPDRWLNYDPVGRDLEGTPFVPFKTPLDKSFFAGKDDLSEDECFDVDRIVKY
;
A
#
# COMPACT_ATOMS: atom_id res chain seq x y z
N MET A 1 -61.58 -16.41 1.06
CA MET A 1 -61.33 -14.98 0.83
C MET A 1 -60.67 -14.44 2.08
N SER A 2 -59.42 -14.02 2.17
CA SER A 2 -58.31 -13.88 1.23
C SER A 2 -57.03 -14.04 2.06
N ARG A 3 -56.04 -14.79 1.55
CA ARG A 3 -54.70 -14.85 2.16
C ARG A 3 -54.03 -13.50 1.92
N GLU A 4 -53.83 -12.71 2.98
CA GLU A 4 -53.07 -11.47 2.88
C GLU A 4 -51.59 -11.84 2.76
N ASN A 5 -51.09 -11.78 1.53
CA ASN A 5 -49.68 -11.94 1.20
C ASN A 5 -48.90 -10.74 1.74
N SER A 6 -48.39 -10.83 2.97
CA SER A 6 -47.39 -9.89 3.47
C SER A 6 -46.04 -10.18 2.81
N HIS A 7 -45.85 -9.72 1.57
CA HIS A 7 -44.56 -9.68 0.90
C HIS A 7 -43.71 -8.58 1.55
N HIS A 8 -43.22 -8.82 2.77
CA HIS A 8 -42.24 -7.94 3.40
C HIS A 8 -40.86 -8.24 2.79
N SER A 9 -40.56 -7.47 1.75
CA SER A 9 -39.30 -7.37 1.03
C SER A 9 -38.09 -7.54 1.96
N HIS A 10 -37.46 -8.71 1.90
CA HIS A 10 -36.23 -9.05 2.63
C HIS A 10 -35.01 -8.40 1.95
N TYR A 11 -35.05 -7.10 1.69
CA TYR A 11 -33.85 -6.35 1.35
C TYR A 11 -32.97 -6.26 2.60
N ARG A 12 -32.16 -7.31 2.80
CA ARG A 12 -31.03 -7.28 3.72
C ARG A 12 -30.08 -6.20 3.21
N PRO A 13 -29.87 -5.09 3.92
CA PRO A 13 -28.90 -4.10 3.49
C PRO A 13 -27.54 -4.80 3.53
N TYR A 14 -26.85 -4.84 2.40
CA TYR A 14 -25.45 -5.25 2.34
C TYR A 14 -24.65 -4.30 3.24
N HIS A 15 -24.52 -4.67 4.51
CA HIS A 15 -23.65 -3.98 5.45
C HIS A 15 -22.23 -4.27 4.97
N ASN A 16 -21.67 -3.29 4.28
CA ASN A 16 -20.34 -3.35 3.74
C ASN A 16 -19.35 -3.30 4.90
N HIS A 17 -19.09 -4.45 5.51
CA HIS A 17 -18.09 -4.64 6.56
C HIS A 17 -16.69 -4.65 5.97
N HIS A 18 -16.35 -3.63 5.17
CA HIS A 18 -14.96 -3.18 5.07
C HIS A 18 -14.58 -2.58 6.42
N LYS A 19 -14.38 -3.46 7.41
CA LYS A 19 -13.58 -3.15 8.58
C LYS A 19 -12.24 -2.69 8.02
N ARG A 20 -12.06 -1.38 7.90
CA ARG A 20 -10.75 -0.75 7.87
C ARG A 20 -9.98 -1.45 8.97
N ARG A 21 -9.03 -2.30 8.60
CA ARG A 21 -8.01 -2.77 9.53
C ARG A 21 -7.27 -1.49 9.93
N GLN A 22 -7.71 -0.90 11.03
CA GLN A 22 -6.91 0.05 11.78
C GLN A 22 -5.71 -0.79 12.23
N HIS A 23 -4.66 -0.81 11.41
CA HIS A 23 -3.35 -1.18 11.89
C HIS A 23 -3.05 -0.19 13.01
N GLY A 24 -3.08 -0.72 14.24
CA GLY A 24 -3.08 0.03 15.47
C GLY A 24 -1.96 1.05 15.52
N GLY A 25 -2.32 2.23 16.05
CA GLY A 25 -1.34 3.19 16.53
C GLY A 25 -0.54 2.59 17.69
N GLY A 26 0.75 2.91 17.71
CA GLY A 26 1.64 2.62 18.83
C GLY A 26 3.11 2.65 18.41
N GLY A 27 3.72 3.85 18.36
CA GLY A 27 5.18 4.02 18.35
C GLY A 27 5.81 4.57 17.06
N GLY A 28 5.94 5.90 16.98
CA GLY A 28 7.17 6.58 16.50
C GLY A 28 7.45 6.76 15.01
N GLY A 29 6.84 6.03 14.08
CA GLY A 29 7.16 6.22 12.66
C GLY A 29 6.32 5.42 11.68
N ARG A 30 6.31 5.83 10.41
CA ARG A 30 5.66 5.03 9.36
C ARG A 30 6.46 3.73 9.17
N ARG A 31 5.75 2.60 9.10
CA ARG A 31 6.35 1.29 8.87
C ARG A 31 6.64 1.12 7.38
N ILE A 32 7.85 0.67 7.06
CA ILE A 32 8.20 0.26 5.69
C ILE A 32 7.35 -0.96 5.31
N PRO A 33 6.80 -1.03 4.08
CA PRO A 33 6.03 -2.20 3.65
C PRO A 33 6.84 -3.50 3.73
N ASP A 34 6.16 -4.60 4.06
CA ASP A 34 6.80 -5.90 4.25
C ASP A 34 7.59 -6.32 2.99
N ARG A 35 8.83 -6.78 3.19
CA ARG A 35 9.80 -7.15 2.12
C ARG A 35 10.23 -6.04 1.16
N TRP A 36 9.83 -4.78 1.37
CA TRP A 36 10.21 -3.68 0.47
C TRP A 36 11.73 -3.47 0.38
N LEU A 37 12.47 -3.76 1.46
CA LEU A 37 13.93 -3.70 1.51
C LEU A 37 14.60 -4.85 0.74
N ASN A 38 13.89 -5.92 0.41
CA ASN A 38 14.45 -7.10 -0.26
C ASN A 38 14.54 -6.94 -1.78
N TYR A 39 14.05 -5.83 -2.33
CA TYR A 39 14.00 -5.57 -3.76
C TYR A 39 14.86 -4.37 -4.12
N ASP A 40 15.50 -4.44 -5.27
CA ASP A 40 16.26 -3.32 -5.84
C ASP A 40 15.33 -2.12 -6.11
N PRO A 41 15.82 -0.88 -5.97
CA PRO A 41 15.03 0.32 -6.24
C PRO A 41 14.47 0.39 -7.67
N VAL A 42 15.33 0.13 -8.65
CA VAL A 42 15.04 0.23 -10.09
C VAL A 42 15.59 -1.02 -10.78
N GLY A 43 14.77 -1.65 -11.62
CA GLY A 43 15.16 -2.79 -12.44
C GLY A 43 15.81 -2.37 -13.76
N ARG A 44 16.02 -3.35 -14.65
CA ARG A 44 16.53 -3.08 -16.01
C ARG A 44 15.42 -2.66 -16.95
N ASP A 45 15.78 -1.93 -18.00
CA ASP A 45 14.91 -1.61 -19.11
C ASP A 45 14.26 -2.87 -19.68
N LEU A 46 12.96 -2.80 -19.93
CA LEU A 46 12.25 -3.87 -20.61
C LEU A 46 12.49 -3.72 -22.12
N GLU A 47 13.40 -4.55 -22.63
CA GLU A 47 13.82 -4.54 -24.04
C GLU A 47 12.62 -4.49 -25.00
N GLY A 48 12.71 -3.62 -26.00
CA GLY A 48 11.64 -3.40 -26.98
C GLY A 48 10.45 -2.58 -26.47
N THR A 49 10.51 -2.04 -25.26
CA THR A 49 9.49 -1.16 -24.70
C THR A 49 10.10 0.11 -24.09
N PRO A 50 9.34 1.20 -23.94
CA PRO A 50 9.82 2.40 -23.25
C PRO A 50 9.67 2.30 -21.72
N PHE A 51 9.51 1.09 -21.16
CA PHE A 51 9.19 0.92 -19.74
C PHE A 51 10.40 0.48 -18.92
N VAL A 52 10.55 1.13 -17.75
CA VAL A 52 11.52 0.77 -16.71
C VAL A 52 10.73 0.41 -15.44
N PRO A 53 10.92 -0.80 -14.88
CA PRO A 53 10.27 -1.19 -13.64
C PRO A 53 11.02 -0.63 -12.43
N PHE A 54 10.29 -0.18 -11.41
CA PHE A 54 10.85 0.29 -10.13
C PHE A 54 9.89 -0.02 -8.99
N LYS A 55 10.41 -0.18 -7.76
CA LYS A 55 9.56 -0.32 -6.56
C LYS A 55 9.01 1.03 -6.13
N THR A 56 7.94 1.09 -5.35
CA THR A 56 7.34 2.37 -4.95
C THR A 56 8.32 3.22 -4.12
N PRO A 57 8.67 4.46 -4.55
CA PRO A 57 9.44 5.37 -3.71
C PRO A 57 8.63 5.77 -2.48
N LEU A 58 9.27 5.80 -1.32
CA LEU A 58 8.63 6.15 -0.07
C LEU A 58 8.99 7.58 0.34
N ASP A 59 8.08 8.25 1.02
CA ASP A 59 8.36 9.56 1.62
C ASP A 59 9.47 9.45 2.68
N LYS A 60 10.27 10.50 2.85
CA LYS A 60 11.40 10.53 3.81
C LYS A 60 10.97 10.17 5.25
N SER A 61 9.72 10.44 5.62
CA SER A 61 9.16 10.04 6.93
C SER A 61 9.10 8.53 7.17
N PHE A 62 9.21 7.68 6.15
CA PHE A 62 9.32 6.24 6.31
C PHE A 62 10.72 5.80 6.76
N PHE A 63 11.75 6.61 6.51
CA PHE A 63 13.14 6.32 6.87
C PHE A 63 13.60 7.05 8.14
N ALA A 64 12.87 8.09 8.57
CA ALA A 64 13.17 8.82 9.80
C ALA A 64 13.25 7.89 11.02
N GLY A 65 14.36 7.97 11.76
CA GLY A 65 14.61 7.16 12.97
C GLY A 65 14.98 5.70 12.71
N LYS A 66 15.36 5.34 11.47
CA LYS A 66 15.90 4.03 11.09
C LYS A 66 17.36 4.18 10.71
N ASP A 67 18.23 4.22 11.73
CA ASP A 67 19.68 4.44 11.56
C ASP A 67 20.41 3.19 11.03
N ASP A 68 19.72 2.04 10.97
CA ASP A 68 20.20 0.77 10.43
C ASP A 68 20.13 0.69 8.91
N LEU A 69 19.40 1.60 8.25
CA LEU A 69 19.29 1.66 6.80
C LEU A 69 20.44 2.45 6.19
N SER A 70 21.09 1.86 5.20
CA SER A 70 22.06 2.57 4.38
C SER A 70 21.39 3.63 3.49
N GLU A 71 22.17 4.60 3.02
CA GLU A 71 21.70 5.57 2.02
C GLU A 71 21.19 4.87 0.75
N ASP A 72 21.77 3.71 0.42
CA ASP A 72 21.37 2.91 -0.73
C ASP A 72 20.02 2.20 -0.56
N GLU A 73 19.61 1.91 0.67
CA GLU A 73 18.30 1.34 0.96
C GLU A 73 17.19 2.39 1.01
N CYS A 74 17.55 3.67 1.18
CA CYS A 74 16.61 4.79 1.13
C CYS A 74 16.25 5.13 -0.32
N PHE A 75 15.05 4.73 -0.75
CA PHE A 75 14.50 5.07 -2.07
C PHE A 75 13.29 5.99 -1.94
N ASP A 76 13.53 7.28 -2.12
CA ASP A 76 12.52 8.34 -2.07
C ASP A 76 12.20 8.92 -3.47
N VAL A 77 11.26 9.85 -3.51
CA VAL A 77 10.82 10.51 -4.75
C VAL A 77 11.91 11.37 -5.37
N ASP A 78 12.87 11.88 -4.60
CA ASP A 78 13.98 12.66 -5.15
C ASP A 78 15.00 11.73 -5.82
N ARG A 79 15.11 10.49 -5.34
CA ARG A 79 16.05 9.50 -5.85
C ARG A 79 15.60 8.85 -7.16
N ILE A 80 14.31 8.66 -7.39
CA ILE A 80 13.82 8.05 -8.65
C ILE A 80 14.17 8.89 -9.88
N VAL A 81 14.19 10.23 -9.75
CA VAL A 81 14.50 11.15 -10.86
C VAL A 81 15.99 11.14 -11.24
N LYS A 82 16.84 10.52 -10.42
CA LYS A 82 18.29 10.44 -10.65
C LYS A 82 18.73 9.17 -11.38
N TYR A 83 17.81 8.21 -11.57
CA TYR A 83 18.02 7.03 -12.42
C TYR A 83 17.66 7.36 -13.86
#